data_AF-R9IWG0-F1
#
_entry.id   AF-R9IWG0-F1
#
_cell.length_a   1.000
_cell.length_b   1.000
_cell.length_c   1.000
_cell.angle_alpha   90.00
_cell.angle_beta   90.00
_cell.angle_gamma   90.00
#
_symmetry.space_group_name_H-M   'P 1'
#
loop_
_entity.id
_entity.type
_entity.pdbx_description
1 polymer ?
#
loop_
_entity_poly.entity_id
_entity_poly.type
_entity_poly.pdbx_seq_one_letter_code
_entity_poly.pdbx_strand_id
1 'polypeptide(L)'
;MLKLTVKAGEYLLVGDEIKVVFTGGSGNNMHILVDAPKSMNIARSSALEKYGMAADPGNEVKHHKDRELSQEAKEKIKAILMEERKKARKAERAKDPKVKYGM
;
A
#
# COMPACT_ATOMS: atom_id res chain seq x y z
N MET A 1 -9.99 -10.10 -15.59
CA MET A 1 -9.38 -9.08 -14.71
C MET A 1 -8.07 -8.62 -15.33
N LEU A 2 -7.85 -7.31 -15.43
CA LEU A 2 -6.61 -6.72 -15.95
C LEU A 2 -5.74 -6.26 -14.77
N LYS A 3 -4.48 -6.71 -14.70
CA LYS A 3 -3.53 -6.31 -13.65
C LYS A 3 -2.55 -5.28 -14.22
N LEU A 4 -2.50 -4.09 -13.61
CA LEU A 4 -1.61 -3.00 -13.99
C LEU A 4 -0.78 -2.56 -12.77
N THR A 5 0.41 -2.02 -13.02
CA THR A 5 1.25 -1.38 -12.00
C THR A 5 1.27 0.11 -12.27
N VAL A 6 0.96 0.91 -11.25
CA VAL A 6 0.82 2.37 -11.34
C VAL A 6 1.56 3.02 -10.17
N LYS A 7 2.16 4.18 -10.42
CA LYS A 7 2.82 5.03 -9.42
C LYS A 7 1.83 6.05 -8.85
N ALA A 8 2.17 6.61 -7.70
CA ALA A 8 1.44 7.75 -7.16
C ALA A 8 1.53 8.95 -8.14
N GLY A 9 0.39 9.56 -8.44
CA GLY A 9 0.22 10.60 -9.43
C GLY A 9 -0.24 10.09 -10.80
N GLU A 10 -0.11 8.79 -11.10
CA GLU A 10 -0.63 8.22 -12.36
C GLU A 10 -2.15 8.02 -12.30
N TYR A 11 -2.77 7.99 -13.47
CA TYR A 11 -4.20 7.73 -13.61
C TYR A 11 -4.47 6.67 -14.68
N LEU A 12 -5.60 6.01 -14.53
CA LEU A 12 -6.16 5.06 -15.49
C LEU A 12 -7.47 5.64 -16.03
N LEU A 13 -7.70 5.48 -17.33
CA LEU A 13 -8.99 5.74 -17.95
C LEU A 13 -9.72 4.42 -18.16
N VAL A 14 -11.00 4.39 -17.82
CA VAL A 14 -11.89 3.25 -18.07
C VAL A 14 -13.00 3.74 -19.00
N GLY A 15 -12.95 3.29 -20.26
CA GLY A 15 -13.75 3.91 -21.32
C GLY A 15 -13.39 5.40 -21.47
N ASP A 16 -14.39 6.21 -21.82
CA ASP A 16 -14.22 7.64 -22.07
C ASP A 16 -14.66 8.53 -20.88
N GLU A 17 -15.38 7.96 -19.91
CA GLU A 17 -16.11 8.75 -18.89
C GLU A 17 -15.57 8.58 -17.46
N ILE A 18 -14.68 7.60 -17.23
CA ILE A 18 -14.18 7.29 -15.88
C ILE A 18 -12.67 7.50 -15.84
N LYS A 19 -12.22 8.29 -14.86
CA LYS A 19 -10.81 8.48 -14.54
C LYS A 19 -10.53 8.07 -13.09
N VAL A 20 -9.59 7.15 -12.91
CA VAL A 20 -9.13 6.69 -11.60
C VAL A 20 -7.72 7.22 -11.38
N VAL A 21 -7.53 8.11 -10.40
CA VAL A 21 -6.23 8.69 -10.06
C VAL A 21 -5.66 8.01 -8.83
N PHE A 22 -4.42 7.55 -8.91
CA PHE A 22 -3.72 6.91 -7.80
C PHE A 22 -2.97 7.97 -7.01
N THR A 23 -3.39 8.26 -5.79
CA THR A 23 -2.74 9.30 -4.96
C THR A 23 -1.67 8.72 -4.04
N GLY A 24 -1.37 7.43 -4.16
CA GLY A 24 -0.46 6.70 -3.29
C GLY A 24 -1.19 5.97 -2.16
N GLY A 25 -0.49 5.67 -1.07
CA GLY A 25 -0.98 4.79 -0.02
C GLY A 25 -0.04 4.74 1.17
N SER A 26 -0.52 4.17 2.28
CA SER A 26 0.31 3.88 3.44
C SER A 26 -0.02 2.49 3.99
N GLY A 27 1.02 1.69 4.24
CA GLY A 27 0.89 0.31 4.66
C GLY A 27 0.08 -0.52 3.67
N ASN A 28 -1.00 -1.14 4.17
CA ASN A 28 -1.91 -1.96 3.37
C ASN A 28 -3.09 -1.16 2.76
N ASN A 29 -3.09 0.17 2.88
CA ASN A 29 -4.16 1.02 2.38
C ASN A 29 -3.69 1.83 1.16
N MET A 30 -4.58 1.95 0.18
CA MET A 30 -4.37 2.76 -1.01
C MET A 30 -5.40 3.87 -1.06
N HIS A 31 -4.95 5.07 -1.43
CA HIS A 31 -5.80 6.22 -1.69
C HIS A 31 -5.97 6.37 -3.20
N ILE A 32 -7.23 6.46 -3.62
CA ILE A 32 -7.62 6.66 -5.01
C ILE A 32 -8.67 7.76 -5.07
N LEU A 33 -8.69 8.49 -6.19
CA LEU A 33 -9.76 9.40 -6.56
C LEU A 33 -10.46 8.83 -7.78
N VAL A 34 -11.78 8.89 -7.82
CA VAL A 34 -12.59 8.46 -8.95
C VAL A 34 -13.39 9.64 -9.45
N ASP A 35 -13.12 10.05 -10.68
CA ASP A 35 -13.89 11.03 -11.42
C ASP A 35 -14.77 10.27 -12.42
N ALA A 36 -16.09 10.38 -12.24
CA ALA A 36 -17.09 9.64 -13.01
C ALA A 36 -18.43 10.40 -12.98
N PRO A 37 -19.33 10.16 -13.96
CA PRO A 37 -20.64 10.79 -13.98
C PRO A 37 -21.50 10.36 -12.78
N LYS A 38 -22.35 11.28 -12.29
CA LYS A 38 -23.23 11.04 -11.13
C LYS A 38 -24.28 9.94 -11.36
N SER A 39 -24.58 9.63 -12.62
CA SER A 39 -25.47 8.53 -13.00
C SER A 39 -24.84 7.15 -12.73
N MET A 40 -23.52 7.08 -12.54
CA MET A 40 -22.81 5.84 -12.25
C MET A 40 -22.66 5.65 -10.74
N ASN A 41 -23.04 4.47 -10.25
CA ASN A 41 -22.86 4.11 -8.86
C ASN A 41 -21.40 3.74 -8.57
N ILE A 42 -20.78 4.39 -7.57
CA ILE A 42 -19.45 4.05 -7.07
C ILE A 42 -19.58 3.64 -5.61
N ALA A 43 -19.30 2.38 -5.31
CA ALA A 43 -19.42 1.83 -3.96
C ALA A 43 -18.17 1.03 -3.57
N ARG A 44 -17.85 1.05 -2.27
CA ARG A 44 -16.86 0.14 -1.68
C ARG A 44 -17.49 -1.24 -1.54
N SER A 45 -16.70 -2.30 -1.71
CA SER A 45 -17.16 -3.69 -1.48
C SER A 45 -17.82 -3.86 -0.11
N SER A 46 -17.20 -3.31 0.93
CA SER A 46 -17.76 -3.36 2.29
C SER A 46 -19.07 -2.60 2.47
N ALA A 47 -19.38 -1.61 1.63
CA ALA A 47 -20.68 -0.96 1.62
C ALA A 47 -21.72 -1.85 0.91
N LEU A 48 -21.35 -2.48 -0.21
CA LEU A 48 -22.23 -3.41 -0.92
C LEU A 48 -22.64 -4.60 -0.04
N GLU A 49 -21.68 -5.17 0.70
CA GLU A 49 -21.93 -6.26 1.67
C GLU A 49 -22.83 -5.82 2.82
N LYS A 50 -22.62 -4.61 3.37
CA LYS A 50 -23.40 -4.11 4.52
C LYS A 50 -24.83 -3.72 4.17
N TYR A 51 -25.07 -3.21 2.97
CA TYR A 51 -26.39 -2.73 2.55
C TYR A 51 -27.17 -3.76 1.73
N GLY A 52 -26.69 -5.01 1.63
CA GLY A 52 -27.41 -6.09 0.94
C GLY A 52 -27.61 -5.88 -0.56
N MET A 53 -26.85 -4.96 -1.18
CA MET A 53 -26.94 -4.61 -2.61
C MET A 53 -26.15 -5.59 -3.49
N ALA A 54 -26.19 -6.88 -3.18
CA ALA A 54 -25.44 -7.95 -3.85
C ALA A 54 -26.19 -8.55 -5.06
N ALA A 55 -27.16 -7.86 -5.64
CA ALA A 55 -28.17 -8.48 -6.52
C ALA A 55 -28.03 -8.14 -8.01
N ASP A 56 -26.82 -8.02 -8.56
CA ASP A 56 -26.60 -8.07 -10.01
C ASP A 56 -25.36 -8.94 -10.33
N PRO A 57 -25.41 -9.81 -11.36
CA PRO A 57 -24.34 -10.75 -11.74
C PRO A 57 -23.16 -10.02 -12.40
N GLY A 58 -22.48 -9.19 -11.60
CA GLY A 58 -21.31 -8.39 -11.99
C GLY A 58 -20.59 -7.73 -10.81
N ASN A 59 -21.21 -7.69 -9.62
CA ASN A 59 -20.68 -6.99 -8.43
C ASN A 59 -19.91 -7.88 -7.43
N GLU A 60 -19.73 -9.16 -7.73
CA GLU A 60 -18.98 -10.09 -6.85
C GLU A 60 -17.47 -9.95 -7.09
N VAL A 61 -16.84 -8.95 -6.46
CA VAL A 61 -15.38 -8.76 -6.53
C VAL A 61 -14.70 -9.63 -5.46
N LYS A 62 -14.32 -10.86 -5.83
CA LYS A 62 -13.47 -11.71 -4.98
C LYS A 62 -12.09 -11.07 -4.83
N HIS A 63 -11.86 -10.40 -3.70
CA HIS A 63 -10.57 -9.80 -3.36
C HIS A 63 -9.59 -10.90 -2.92
N HIS A 64 -8.73 -11.33 -3.83
CA HIS A 64 -7.59 -12.17 -3.50
C HIS A 64 -6.49 -11.29 -2.91
N LYS A 65 -6.38 -11.25 -1.58
CA LYS A 65 -5.20 -10.67 -0.91
C LYS A 65 -3.96 -11.39 -1.44
N ASP A 66 -2.95 -10.61 -1.82
CA ASP A 66 -1.63 -11.15 -2.17
C ASP A 66 -1.07 -11.93 -0.97
N ARG A 67 -0.24 -12.95 -1.21
CA ARG A 67 0.26 -13.82 -0.15
C ARG A 67 1.04 -12.97 0.84
N GLU A 68 0.58 -12.95 2.08
CA GLU A 68 1.36 -12.35 3.15
C GLU A 68 2.75 -13.00 3.21
N LEU A 69 3.78 -12.19 3.39
CA LEU A 69 5.14 -12.68 3.63
C LEU A 69 5.11 -13.68 4.80
N SER A 70 5.75 -14.83 4.61
CA SER A 70 5.91 -15.84 5.68
C SER A 70 6.50 -15.19 6.93
N GLN A 71 6.13 -15.69 8.12
CA GLN A 71 6.69 -15.20 9.39
C GLN A 71 8.22 -15.21 9.36
N GLU A 72 8.81 -16.26 8.79
CA GLU A 72 10.27 -16.38 8.64
C GLU A 72 10.88 -15.26 7.76
N ALA A 73 10.17 -14.83 6.72
CA ALA A 73 10.60 -13.73 5.86
C ALA A 73 10.50 -12.37 6.59
N LYS A 74 9.43 -12.17 7.37
CA LYS A 74 9.26 -10.98 8.22
C LYS A 74 10.37 -10.88 9.28
N GLU A 75 10.78 -12.00 9.86
CA GLU A 75 11.87 -12.05 10.84
C GLU A 75 13.24 -11.75 10.23
N LYS A 76 13.54 -12.30 9.05
CA LYS A 76 14.78 -11.99 8.31
C LYS A 76 14.90 -10.50 7.98
N ILE A 77 13.81 -9.88 7.52
CA ILE A 77 13.77 -8.43 7.25
C ILE A 77 14.03 -7.63 8.54
N LYS A 78 13.40 -8.03 9.66
CA LYS A 78 13.61 -7.39 10.97
C LYS A 78 15.06 -7.49 11.45
N ALA A 79 15.70 -8.65 11.26
CA ALA A 79 17.09 -8.87 11.63
C ALA A 79 18.04 -7.96 10.84
N ILE A 80 17.88 -7.88 9.52
CA ILE A 80 18.68 -7.01 8.64
C ILE A 80 18.54 -5.54 9.08
N LEU A 81 17.30 -5.09 9.34
CA LEU A 81 17.03 -3.71 9.76
C LEU A 81 17.67 -3.37 11.13
N MET A 82 17.68 -4.34 12.05
CA MET A 82 18.33 -4.18 13.36
C MET A 82 19.86 -4.11 13.23
N GLU A 83 20.47 -4.92 12.37
CA GLU A 83 21.91 -4.84 12.12
C GLU A 83 22.32 -3.51 11.50
N GLU A 84 21.58 -3.03 10.51
CA GLU A 84 21.77 -1.71 9.89
C GLU A 84 21.69 -0.59 10.93
N ARG A 85 20.65 -0.60 11.79
CA ARG A 85 20.52 0.36 12.90
C ARG A 85 21.69 0.28 13.89
N LYS A 86 22.18 -0.91 14.20
CA LYS A 86 23.31 -1.10 15.13
C LYS A 86 24.62 -0.60 14.53
N LYS A 87 24.86 -0.85 13.23
CA LYS A 87 26.02 -0.32 12.50
C LYS A 87 25.98 1.21 12.43
N ALA A 88 24.83 1.81 12.13
CA ALA A 88 24.64 3.25 12.13
C ALA A 88 24.97 3.86 13.51
N ARG A 89 24.40 3.31 14.60
CA ARG A 89 24.70 3.76 15.97
C ARG A 89 26.18 3.63 16.34
N LYS A 90 26.84 2.54 15.93
CA LYS A 90 28.26 2.34 16.20
C LYS A 90 29.13 3.34 15.42
N ALA A 91 28.76 3.64 14.18
CA ALA A 91 29.42 4.66 13.37
C ALA A 91 29.23 6.07 13.94
N GLU A 92 28.04 6.39 14.45
CA GLU A 92 27.79 7.66 15.15
C GLU A 92 28.60 7.76 16.45
N ARG A 93 28.62 6.69 17.24
CA ARG A 93 29.39 6.65 18.50
C ARG A 93 30.90 6.69 18.29
N ALA A 94 31.40 6.23 17.15
CA ALA A 94 32.80 6.36 16.77
C ALA A 94 33.18 7.77 16.27
N LYS A 95 32.19 8.57 15.83
CA LYS A 95 32.36 9.99 15.52
C LYS A 95 32.24 10.88 16.75
N ASP A 96 31.74 10.34 17.88
CA ASP A 96 31.62 11.08 19.13
C ASP A 96 33.01 11.45 19.68
N PRO A 97 33.32 12.74 19.86
CA PRO A 97 34.65 13.19 20.23
C PRO A 97 35.09 12.73 21.64
N LYS A 98 34.17 12.38 22.55
CA LYS A 98 34.54 11.82 23.87
C LYS A 98 35.13 10.42 23.75
N VAL A 99 34.62 9.61 22.82
CA VAL A 99 35.11 8.23 22.58
C VAL A 99 36.42 8.24 21.78
N LYS A 100 36.61 9.20 20.86
CA LYS A 100 37.80 9.28 20.01
C LYS A 100 39.05 9.78 20.75
N TYR A 101 38.89 10.63 21.77
CA TYR A 101 39.99 11.25 22.51
C TYR A 101 40.12 10.76 23.97
N GLY A 102 39.30 9.80 24.41
CA GLY A 102 39.48 9.12 25.70
C GLY A 102 39.42 10.05 26.90
N MET A 103 38.37 10.86 27.01
CA MET A 103 38.02 11.63 28.21
C MET A 103 36.82 11.02 28.93
#